data_AF-A0AAU9K0S6-F1
#
_entry.id   AF-A0AAU9K0S6-F1
#
_cell.length_a   1.000
_cell.length_b   1.000
_cell.length_c   1.000
_cell.angle_alpha   90.00
_cell.angle_beta   90.00
_cell.angle_gamma   90.00
#
_symmetry.space_group_name_H-M   'P 1'
#
loop_
_entity.id
_entity.type
_entity.pdbx_description
1 polymer ?
#
loop_
_entity_poly.entity_id
_entity_poly.type
_entity_poly.pdbx_seq_one_letter_code
_entity_poly.pdbx_strand_id
1 'polypeptide(L)'
;MGQKFTTKATDPDIISAREHRSSTIEQAREKNFSIYNQMMWRILNKHSKSITPKLDFLNLPNEVILIIIKFLASDIRALMAVSPSWYIHIIDAFDEMFNPIESHFALVHSHLFAFNKSFLSSSGICVSERKGYRVDRAIVAEPLSTLEGKTIKFRYTYRTYQSEFIFKAEFKLDIIRYQKMSLWLHKDECRINANDSNKAYSKQIPEICIGDLFEFAINWYNLLGLTRLESIQWQPPIIQDTKAILKSIKLEPDFPRKKAENQGIKQKLYMYNISRHCEMELIQNDWYDARYYSKSNVSFDYNHFEPFLKLIKAEFAGVDVIVAKYTFKAVKEGIVLDAISRLGILIEVKLKEEVITNEVKRMGLLFDRHKPVQMRIGDILVVFISRGG
;
A
#
# COMPACT_ATOMS: atom_id res chain seq x y z
N MET A 1 -16.52 -14.76 -39.58
CA MET A 1 -16.48 -13.30 -39.87
C MET A 1 -15.98 -12.59 -38.63
N GLY A 2 -14.73 -12.16 -38.63
CA GLY A 2 -14.11 -11.49 -37.48
C GLY A 2 -14.45 -10.00 -37.49
N GLN A 3 -15.33 -9.55 -36.59
CA GLN A 3 -15.47 -8.13 -36.29
C GLN A 3 -14.20 -7.70 -35.53
N LYS A 4 -13.40 -6.86 -36.19
CA LYS A 4 -12.32 -6.11 -35.56
C LYS A 4 -12.93 -5.27 -34.44
N PHE A 5 -12.40 -5.38 -33.23
CA PHE A 5 -12.67 -4.45 -32.14
C PHE A 5 -12.17 -3.09 -32.57
N THR A 6 -13.07 -2.27 -33.11
CA THR A 6 -12.84 -0.83 -33.26
C THR A 6 -12.90 -0.25 -31.86
N THR A 7 -11.73 -0.10 -31.25
CA THR A 7 -11.54 0.80 -30.11
C THR A 7 -12.16 2.13 -30.51
N LYS A 8 -13.29 2.52 -29.89
CA LYS A 8 -13.69 3.92 -29.93
C LYS A 8 -12.54 4.66 -29.27
N ALA A 9 -11.74 5.34 -30.08
CA ALA A 9 -10.72 6.25 -29.59
C ALA A 9 -11.44 7.17 -28.60
N THR A 10 -10.95 7.20 -27.37
CA THR A 10 -11.42 8.17 -26.39
C THR A 10 -11.26 9.54 -27.02
N ASP A 11 -12.32 10.35 -26.96
CA ASP A 11 -12.36 11.68 -27.57
C ASP A 11 -11.08 12.45 -27.16
N PRO A 12 -10.30 13.00 -28.11
CA PRO A 12 -9.10 13.76 -27.79
C PRO A 12 -9.34 14.85 -26.73
N ASP A 13 -10.54 15.42 -26.69
CA ASP A 13 -10.92 16.40 -25.66
C ASP A 13 -11.01 15.78 -24.26
N ILE A 14 -11.49 14.53 -24.15
CA ILE A 14 -11.53 13.79 -22.88
C ILE A 14 -10.11 13.45 -22.41
N ILE A 15 -9.23 13.05 -23.33
CA ILE A 15 -7.82 12.79 -23.02
C ILE A 15 -7.16 14.08 -22.51
N SER A 16 -7.32 15.19 -23.23
CA SER A 16 -6.79 16.50 -22.85
C SER A 16 -7.29 16.95 -21.47
N ALA A 17 -8.59 16.80 -21.19
CA ALA A 17 -9.17 17.14 -19.90
C ALA A 17 -8.61 16.26 -18.75
N ARG A 18 -8.36 14.97 -19.00
CA ARG A 18 -7.71 14.08 -18.03
C ARG A 18 -6.27 14.49 -17.77
N GLU A 19 -5.52 14.83 -18.81
CA GLU A 19 -4.14 15.31 -18.65
C GLU A 19 -4.08 16.62 -17.86
N HIS A 20 -4.99 17.55 -18.14
CA HIS A 20 -5.11 18.79 -17.39
C HIS A 20 -5.46 18.55 -15.91
N ARG A 21 -6.35 17.59 -15.63
CA ARG A 21 -6.71 17.25 -14.24
C ARG A 21 -5.58 16.55 -13.49
N SER A 22 -4.83 15.66 -14.15
CA SER A 22 -3.64 15.03 -13.55
C SER A 22 -2.60 16.09 -13.18
N SER A 23 -2.28 16.99 -14.11
CA SER A 23 -1.33 18.07 -13.87
C SER A 23 -1.80 19.03 -12.76
N THR A 24 -3.10 19.32 -12.67
CA THR A 24 -3.65 20.13 -11.57
C THR A 24 -3.48 19.46 -10.20
N ILE A 25 -3.67 18.14 -10.11
CA ILE A 25 -3.47 17.38 -8.87
C ILE A 25 -1.99 17.35 -8.48
N GLU A 26 -1.10 17.17 -9.46
CA GLU A 26 0.35 17.24 -9.26
C GLU A 26 0.78 18.63 -8.79
N GLN A 27 0.33 19.70 -9.46
CA GLN A 27 0.57 21.08 -9.05
C GLN A 27 0.02 21.37 -7.64
N ALA A 28 -1.13 20.82 -7.28
CA ALA A 28 -1.67 20.97 -5.92
C ALA A 28 -0.77 20.29 -4.88
N ARG A 29 -0.20 19.12 -5.19
CA ARG A 29 0.78 18.44 -4.33
C ARG A 29 2.06 19.28 -4.19
N GLU A 30 2.59 19.77 -5.31
CA GLU A 30 3.79 20.62 -5.31
C GLU A 30 3.57 21.94 -4.57
N LYS A 31 2.40 22.57 -4.75
CA LYS A 31 2.01 23.79 -4.04
C LYS A 31 1.90 23.54 -2.55
N ASN A 32 1.29 22.44 -2.12
CA ASN A 32 1.22 22.07 -0.70
C ASN A 32 2.62 21.85 -0.12
N PHE A 33 3.50 21.21 -0.89
CA PHE A 33 4.90 21.03 -0.50
C PHE A 33 5.67 22.35 -0.44
N SER A 34 5.43 23.27 -1.37
CA SER A 34 6.03 24.60 -1.39
C SER A 34 5.53 25.48 -0.23
N ILE A 35 4.23 25.48 0.06
CA ILE A 35 3.65 26.17 1.22
C ILE A 35 4.26 25.61 2.51
N TYR A 36 4.39 24.29 2.62
CA TYR A 36 5.08 23.66 3.73
C TYR A 36 6.52 24.17 3.85
N ASN A 37 7.29 24.17 2.76
CA ASN A 37 8.67 24.67 2.76
C ASN A 37 8.77 26.16 3.11
N GLN A 38 7.86 27.01 2.62
CA GLN A 38 7.81 28.43 2.96
C GLN A 38 7.45 28.65 4.43
N MET A 39 6.54 27.84 4.97
CA MET A 39 6.18 27.86 6.38
C MET A 39 7.39 27.48 7.24
N MET A 40 8.10 26.41 6.88
CA MET A 40 9.36 26.01 7.51
C MET A 40 10.40 27.13 7.46
N TRP A 41 10.61 27.73 6.29
CA TRP A 41 11.60 28.79 6.08
C TRP A 41 11.29 30.04 6.93
N ARG A 42 10.01 30.42 7.07
CA ARG A 42 9.60 31.54 7.92
C ARG A 42 9.84 31.26 9.40
N ILE A 43 9.68 30.02 9.84
CA ILE A 43 9.88 29.64 11.25
C ILE A 43 11.37 29.60 11.58
N LEU A 44 12.19 28.97 10.73
CA LEU A 44 13.64 28.94 10.87
C LEU A 44 14.25 30.35 10.93
N ASN A 45 13.70 31.30 10.17
CA ASN A 45 14.21 32.68 10.17
C ASN A 45 13.62 33.60 11.25
N LYS A 46 12.55 33.20 11.94
CA LYS A 46 11.93 33.99 13.02
C LYS A 46 12.70 33.96 14.33
N HIS A 47 13.59 32.98 14.53
CA HIS A 47 14.37 32.82 15.77
C HIS A 47 15.54 33.81 15.95
N SER A 48 15.71 34.81 15.06
CA SER A 48 16.89 35.69 15.14
C SER A 48 16.77 36.89 16.10
N LYS A 49 15.60 37.25 16.64
CA LYS A 49 15.48 38.45 17.51
C LYS A 49 14.34 38.39 18.54
N SER A 50 14.59 37.89 19.75
CA SER A 50 13.93 38.35 20.99
C SER A 50 14.53 37.66 22.23
N ILE A 51 15.24 38.44 23.05
CA ILE A 51 15.74 38.04 24.37
C ILE A 51 14.74 38.59 25.39
N THR A 52 13.70 37.83 25.73
CA THR A 52 12.96 37.98 27.00
C THR A 52 12.36 36.62 27.40
N PRO A 53 12.46 36.19 28.66
CA PRO A 53 11.95 34.90 29.11
C PRO A 53 10.46 35.03 29.42
N LYS A 54 9.63 35.11 28.37
CA LYS A 54 8.23 34.73 28.50
C LYS A 54 8.19 33.21 28.46
N LEU A 55 7.34 32.59 29.30
CA LEU A 55 6.98 31.18 29.17
C LEU A 55 6.32 31.01 27.80
N ASP A 56 7.15 30.81 26.78
CA ASP A 56 6.68 30.57 25.43
C ASP A 56 6.37 29.09 25.37
N PHE A 57 5.10 28.75 25.16
CA PHE A 57 4.66 27.36 24.98
C PHE A 57 5.41 26.67 23.83
N LEU A 58 6.05 27.47 22.97
CA LEU A 58 6.92 27.06 21.87
C LEU A 58 8.34 26.64 22.30
N ASN A 59 8.76 26.95 23.53
CA ASN A 59 10.07 26.57 24.06
C ASN A 59 9.98 25.41 25.07
N LEU A 60 8.90 24.63 25.05
CA LEU A 60 8.80 23.45 25.89
C LEU A 60 9.82 22.39 25.45
N PRO A 61 10.52 21.73 26.38
CA PRO A 61 11.35 20.58 26.06
C PRO A 61 10.55 19.47 25.39
N ASN A 62 11.18 18.73 24.47
CA ASN A 62 10.54 17.65 23.73
C ASN A 62 9.93 16.60 24.66
N GLU A 63 10.51 16.32 25.83
CA GLU A 63 9.97 15.37 26.79
C GLU A 63 8.60 15.79 27.32
N VAL A 64 8.40 17.09 27.57
CA VAL A 64 7.11 17.64 28.01
C VAL A 64 6.08 17.55 26.88
N ILE A 65 6.49 17.89 25.67
CA ILE A 65 5.64 17.78 24.47
C ILE A 65 5.21 16.32 24.25
N LEU A 66 6.12 15.37 24.42
CA LEU A 66 5.82 13.94 24.33
C LEU A 66 4.80 13.49 25.38
N ILE A 67 4.89 13.99 26.61
CA ILE A 67 3.89 13.68 27.65
C ILE A 67 2.50 14.20 27.22
N ILE A 68 2.42 15.43 26.72
CA ILE A 68 1.17 16.02 26.22
C ILE A 68 0.61 15.19 25.05
N ILE A 69 1.45 14.85 24.08
CA ILE A 69 1.08 14.04 22.91
C ILE A 69 0.60 12.64 23.33
N LYS A 70 1.28 11.99 24.28
CA LYS A 70 0.87 10.67 24.79
C LYS A 70 -0.48 10.73 25.52
N PHE A 71 -0.73 11.80 26.27
CA PHE A 71 -2.01 12.01 26.98
C PHE A 71 -3.16 12.27 26.00
N LEU A 72 -2.91 13.06 24.95
CA LEU A 72 -3.89 13.45 23.92
C LEU A 72 -3.70 12.67 22.61
N ALA A 73 -3.31 11.40 22.70
CA ALA A 73 -2.95 10.60 21.51
C ALA A 73 -4.11 10.45 20.51
N SER A 74 -5.35 10.41 21.00
CA SER A 74 -6.58 10.41 20.19
C SER A 74 -6.74 11.65 19.32
N ASP A 75 -6.25 12.79 19.81
CA ASP A 75 -6.50 14.13 19.26
C ASP A 75 -5.26 14.72 18.59
N ILE A 76 -4.26 13.87 18.27
CA ILE A 76 -2.99 14.34 17.70
C ILE A 76 -3.15 15.13 16.40
N ARG A 77 -4.18 14.83 15.59
CA ARG A 77 -4.47 15.62 14.38
C ARG A 77 -4.92 17.04 14.71
N ALA A 78 -5.76 17.19 15.73
CA ALA A 78 -6.19 18.50 16.21
C ALA A 78 -5.01 19.26 16.80
N LEU A 79 -4.16 18.57 17.58
CA LEU A 79 -2.91 19.14 18.09
C LEU A 79 -2.02 19.64 16.95
N MET A 80 -1.73 18.80 15.95
CA MET A 80 -0.91 19.19 14.80
C MET A 80 -1.49 20.36 13.99
N ALA A 81 -2.78 20.65 14.11
CA ALA A 81 -3.46 21.76 13.42
C ALA A 81 -3.50 23.07 14.24
N VAL A 82 -3.02 23.09 15.50
CA VAL A 82 -3.08 24.27 16.38
C VAL A 82 -2.28 25.44 15.81
N SER A 83 -1.01 25.21 15.47
CA SER A 83 -0.17 26.22 14.84
C SER A 83 0.99 25.59 14.06
N PRO A 84 1.57 26.33 13.10
CA PRO A 84 2.78 25.92 12.39
C PRO A 84 3.96 25.52 13.28
N SER A 85 4.23 26.30 14.33
CA SER A 85 5.34 26.02 15.24
C SER A 85 5.06 24.77 16.07
N TRP A 86 3.83 24.62 16.56
CA TRP A 86 3.42 23.45 17.32
C TRP A 86 3.46 22.15 16.49
N TYR A 87 3.10 22.24 15.21
CA TYR A 87 3.28 21.14 14.26
C TYR A 87 4.74 20.68 14.21
N ILE A 88 5.68 21.62 14.05
CA ILE A 88 7.12 21.30 13.95
C ILE A 88 7.62 20.67 15.24
N HIS A 89 7.31 21.26 16.40
CA HIS A 89 7.74 20.68 17.67
C HIS A 89 7.15 19.30 17.93
N ILE A 90 5.91 19.03 17.48
CA ILE A 90 5.35 17.67 17.52
C ILE A 90 6.20 16.73 16.67
N ILE A 91 6.51 17.11 15.43
CA ILE A 91 7.32 16.27 14.52
C ILE A 91 8.71 16.03 15.10
N ASP A 92 9.39 17.06 15.59
CA ASP A 92 10.72 16.96 16.22
C ASP A 92 10.70 16.05 17.45
N ALA A 93 9.67 16.19 18.30
CA ALA A 93 9.47 15.32 19.45
C ALA A 93 9.25 13.86 19.02
N PHE A 94 8.49 13.62 17.94
CA PHE A 94 8.31 12.29 17.36
C PHE A 94 9.63 11.73 16.80
N ASP A 95 10.43 12.55 16.12
CA ASP A 95 11.73 12.15 15.58
C ASP A 95 12.66 11.71 16.70
N GLU A 96 12.78 12.50 17.77
CA GLU A 96 13.58 12.14 18.94
C GLU A 96 13.08 10.85 19.60
N MET A 97 11.76 10.72 19.76
CA MET A 97 11.14 9.56 20.40
C MET A 97 11.33 8.26 19.60
N PHE A 98 11.31 8.33 18.26
CA PHE A 98 11.47 7.16 17.38
C PHE A 98 12.92 6.85 16.99
N ASN A 99 13.85 7.80 17.16
CA ASN A 99 15.25 7.65 16.78
C ASN A 99 15.91 6.36 17.33
N PRO A 100 15.71 5.95 18.61
CA PRO A 100 16.29 4.70 19.11
C PRO A 100 15.78 3.46 18.37
N ILE A 101 14.50 3.43 17.99
CA ILE A 101 13.88 2.30 17.28
C ILE A 101 14.36 2.22 15.85
N GLU A 102 14.52 3.38 15.20
CA GLU A 102 15.02 3.51 13.82
C GLU A 102 16.50 3.18 13.72
N SER A 103 17.30 3.71 14.65
CA SER A 103 18.72 3.37 14.77
C SER A 103 18.90 1.87 15.00
N HIS A 104 18.08 1.27 15.89
CA HIS A 104 18.12 -0.18 16.12
C HIS A 104 17.69 -0.97 14.88
N PHE A 105 16.68 -0.51 14.12
CA PHE A 105 16.29 -1.12 12.85
C PHE A 105 17.45 -1.11 11.85
N ALA A 106 18.07 0.07 11.66
CA ALA A 106 19.17 0.27 10.74
C ALA A 106 20.38 -0.59 11.11
N LEU A 107 20.69 -0.74 12.40
CA LEU A 107 21.79 -1.60 12.86
C LEU A 107 21.49 -3.08 12.64
N VAL A 108 20.35 -3.59 13.12
CA VAL A 108 19.99 -5.02 13.03
C VAL A 108 19.84 -5.49 11.59
N HIS A 109 19.32 -4.63 10.71
CA HIS A 109 19.06 -4.97 9.32
C HIS A 109 20.04 -4.33 8.33
N SER A 110 21.15 -3.75 8.80
CA SER A 110 22.17 -3.08 7.97
C SER A 110 22.72 -3.94 6.82
N HIS A 111 22.78 -5.26 7.03
CA HIS A 111 23.23 -6.25 6.05
C HIS A 111 22.13 -6.68 5.06
N LEU A 112 20.91 -6.17 5.21
CA LEU A 112 19.75 -6.48 4.37
C LEU A 112 19.17 -5.23 3.71
N PHE A 113 19.10 -4.13 4.43
CA PHE A 113 18.38 -2.93 4.02
C PHE A 113 19.24 -1.69 4.24
N ALA A 114 19.24 -0.80 3.26
CA ALA A 114 19.70 0.57 3.45
C ALA A 114 18.52 1.41 3.95
N PHE A 115 18.62 1.92 5.18
CA PHE A 115 17.65 2.87 5.70
C PHE A 115 17.71 4.18 4.90
N ASN A 116 16.57 4.69 4.43
CA ASN A 116 16.51 5.91 3.64
C ASN A 116 15.97 7.07 4.49
N LYS A 117 14.73 6.93 4.97
CA LYS A 117 14.06 7.95 5.78
C LYS A 117 12.90 7.37 6.58
N SER A 118 12.40 8.15 7.51
CA SER A 118 11.20 7.86 8.27
C SER A 118 10.30 9.10 8.35
N PHE A 119 9.00 8.90 8.55
CA PHE A 119 8.06 10.00 8.71
C PHE A 119 6.81 9.59 9.48
N LEU A 120 6.14 10.56 10.08
CA LEU A 120 4.87 10.36 10.76
C LEU A 120 3.73 10.22 9.73
N SER A 121 2.94 9.16 9.84
CA SER A 121 1.78 8.90 9.00
C SER A 121 0.55 8.76 9.87
N SER A 122 -0.50 9.53 9.58
CA SER A 122 -1.80 9.37 10.23
C SER A 122 -2.88 8.99 9.23
N SER A 123 -3.64 7.93 9.51
CA SER A 123 -4.75 7.47 8.69
C SER A 123 -6.00 7.21 9.54
N GLY A 124 -7.18 7.35 8.94
CA GLY A 124 -8.43 6.91 9.55
C GLY A 124 -8.55 5.40 9.44
N ILE A 125 -8.98 4.74 10.51
CA ILE A 125 -9.25 3.30 10.53
C ILE A 125 -10.71 3.05 10.93
N CYS A 126 -11.30 2.01 10.37
CA CYS A 126 -12.62 1.54 10.75
C CYS A 126 -12.52 0.04 10.97
N VAL A 127 -12.78 -0.44 12.19
CA VAL A 127 -12.76 -1.86 12.53
C VAL A 127 -14.08 -2.17 13.22
N SER A 128 -14.86 -3.08 12.65
CA SER A 128 -16.18 -3.46 13.19
C SER A 128 -17.07 -2.25 13.49
N GLU A 129 -17.24 -1.37 12.50
CA GLU A 129 -18.01 -0.11 12.57
C GLU A 129 -17.46 0.96 13.52
N ARG A 130 -16.45 0.64 14.32
CA ARG A 130 -15.75 1.63 15.16
C ARG A 130 -14.77 2.40 14.30
N LYS A 131 -15.08 3.67 14.09
CA LYS A 131 -14.18 4.64 13.47
C LYS A 131 -13.16 5.11 14.50
N GLY A 132 -11.91 5.19 14.09
CA GLY A 132 -10.83 5.73 14.91
C GLY A 132 -9.69 6.21 14.04
N TYR A 133 -8.59 6.58 14.70
CA TYR A 133 -7.38 7.02 14.03
C TYR A 133 -6.24 6.07 14.33
N ARG A 134 -5.36 5.98 13.35
CA ARG A 134 -4.10 5.29 13.44
C ARG A 134 -2.99 6.27 13.14
N VAL A 135 -1.94 6.17 13.93
CA VAL A 135 -0.74 6.96 13.80
C VAL A 135 0.42 5.99 13.82
N ASP A 136 1.23 6.06 12.77
CA ASP A 136 2.38 5.19 12.58
C ASP A 136 3.62 6.03 12.30
N ARG A 137 4.76 5.50 12.72
CA ARG A 137 6.05 5.87 12.14
C ARG A 137 6.30 4.99 10.92
N ALA A 138 6.28 5.59 9.74
CA ALA A 138 6.60 4.91 8.50
C ALA A 138 8.12 4.90 8.29
N ILE A 139 8.70 3.73 8.02
CA ILE A 139 10.11 3.59 7.64
C ILE A 139 10.17 3.27 6.15
N VAL A 140 11.05 3.97 5.44
CA VAL A 140 11.38 3.75 4.04
C VAL A 140 12.80 3.18 3.97
N ALA A 141 12.95 2.05 3.29
CA ALA A 141 14.23 1.39 3.12
C ALA A 141 14.38 0.79 1.71
N GLU A 142 15.63 0.58 1.31
CA GLU A 142 16.01 -0.05 0.05
C GLU A 142 16.59 -1.46 0.34
N PRO A 143 16.22 -2.50 -0.40
CA PRO A 143 16.84 -3.81 -0.28
C PRO A 143 18.21 -3.87 -0.95
N LEU A 144 19.18 -4.46 -0.26
CA LEU A 144 20.51 -4.68 -0.81
C LEU A 144 20.49 -5.75 -1.91
N SER A 145 21.39 -5.60 -2.88
CA SER A 145 21.51 -6.51 -4.03
C SER A 145 21.84 -7.97 -3.65
N THR A 146 22.42 -8.19 -2.48
CA THR A 146 22.70 -9.53 -1.92
C THR A 146 21.44 -10.38 -1.71
N LEU A 147 20.26 -9.74 -1.72
CA LEU A 147 18.98 -10.39 -1.49
C LEU A 147 18.25 -10.76 -2.79
N GLU A 148 18.88 -10.61 -3.95
CA GLU A 148 18.27 -11.00 -5.23
C GLU A 148 17.71 -12.42 -5.19
N GLY A 149 16.41 -12.57 -5.48
CA GLY A 149 15.73 -13.85 -5.50
C GLY A 149 15.43 -14.43 -4.11
N LYS A 150 15.48 -13.61 -3.06
CA LYS A 150 15.15 -14.00 -1.69
C LYS A 150 13.83 -13.40 -1.23
N THR A 151 13.10 -14.18 -0.44
CA THR A 151 11.96 -13.73 0.35
C THR A 151 12.45 -13.40 1.74
N ILE A 152 12.16 -12.18 2.19
CA ILE A 152 12.58 -11.71 3.51
C ILE A 152 11.34 -11.59 4.38
N LYS A 153 11.44 -12.14 5.60
CA LYS A 153 10.47 -11.99 6.66
C LYS A 153 11.15 -11.27 7.82
N PHE A 154 10.72 -10.06 8.12
CA PHE A 154 11.18 -9.30 9.28
C PHE A 154 9.99 -8.92 10.17
N ARG A 155 10.24 -8.67 11.44
CA ARG A 155 9.18 -8.46 12.43
C ARG A 155 9.69 -7.68 13.63
N TYR A 156 8.76 -7.00 14.30
CA TYR A 156 8.98 -6.43 15.62
C TYR A 156 7.88 -6.89 16.58
N THR A 157 8.22 -6.96 17.86
CA THR A 157 7.28 -7.20 18.95
C THR A 157 7.06 -5.91 19.72
N TYR A 158 5.87 -5.73 20.30
CA TYR A 158 5.53 -4.53 21.08
C TYR A 158 4.42 -4.83 22.09
N ARG A 159 4.27 -3.96 23.08
CA ARG A 159 3.17 -3.94 24.06
C ARG A 159 2.40 -2.63 23.96
N THR A 160 1.14 -2.63 24.36
CA THR A 160 0.34 -1.40 24.49
C THR A 160 0.21 -1.00 25.96
N TYR A 161 -0.20 0.24 26.26
CA TYR A 161 -0.49 0.63 27.64
C TYR A 161 -1.75 -0.04 28.19
N GLN A 162 -2.67 -0.44 27.32
CA GLN A 162 -3.98 -1.03 27.68
C GLN A 162 -3.94 -2.56 27.86
N SER A 163 -2.87 -3.22 27.42
CA SER A 163 -2.78 -4.68 27.43
C SER A 163 -1.39 -5.16 27.81
N GLU A 164 -1.33 -6.23 28.61
CA GLU A 164 -0.08 -6.89 28.96
C GLU A 164 0.42 -7.87 27.88
N PHE A 165 -0.42 -8.17 26.88
CA PHE A 165 -0.06 -9.09 25.80
C PHE A 165 1.07 -8.50 24.94
N ILE A 166 1.97 -9.38 24.51
CA ILE A 166 3.00 -9.04 23.51
C ILE A 166 2.38 -9.23 22.14
N PHE A 167 2.22 -8.13 21.43
CA PHE A 167 1.79 -8.13 20.04
C PHE A 167 3.00 -8.30 19.11
N LYS A 168 2.73 -8.80 17.91
CA LYS A 168 3.73 -9.05 16.88
C LYS A 168 3.27 -8.45 15.55
N ALA A 169 4.11 -7.61 14.96
CA ALA A 169 3.94 -7.13 13.60
C ALA A 169 4.96 -7.83 12.70
N GLU A 170 4.47 -8.57 11.70
CA GLU A 170 5.29 -9.33 10.76
C GLU A 170 5.12 -8.77 9.36
N PHE A 171 6.21 -8.66 8.62
CA PHE A 171 6.25 -8.18 7.24
C PHE A 171 6.96 -9.20 6.37
N LYS A 172 6.53 -9.32 5.13
CA LYS A 172 7.16 -10.18 4.13
C LYS A 172 7.19 -9.49 2.78
N LEU A 173 8.28 -9.66 2.06
CA LEU A 173 8.46 -9.13 0.72
C LEU A 173 9.41 -10.04 -0.08
N ASP A 174 9.25 -10.03 -1.39
CA ASP A 174 10.12 -10.74 -2.33
C ASP A 174 11.05 -9.75 -3.01
N ILE A 175 12.35 -10.03 -2.97
CA ILE A 175 13.36 -9.22 -3.64
C ILE A 175 13.68 -9.84 -4.99
N ILE A 176 13.52 -9.04 -6.03
CA ILE A 176 13.73 -9.48 -7.41
C ILE A 176 14.61 -8.48 -8.16
N ARG A 177 15.25 -8.96 -9.21
CA ARG A 177 15.89 -8.09 -10.18
C ARG A 177 14.81 -7.40 -11.01
N TYR A 178 15.03 -6.14 -11.37
CA TYR A 178 14.10 -5.41 -12.21
C TYR A 178 13.82 -6.18 -13.50
N GLN A 179 12.56 -6.57 -13.64
CA GLN A 179 11.94 -7.12 -14.82
C GLN A 179 10.57 -6.46 -14.95
N LYS A 180 9.91 -6.64 -16.08
CA LYS A 180 8.54 -6.18 -16.27
C LYS A 180 7.64 -6.74 -15.15
N MET A 181 7.14 -5.87 -14.29
CA MET A 181 6.42 -6.27 -13.09
C MET A 181 4.97 -6.62 -13.40
N SER A 182 4.40 -7.52 -12.60
CA SER A 182 2.97 -7.81 -12.62
C SER A 182 2.40 -7.63 -11.21
N LEU A 183 1.57 -6.60 -11.05
CA LEU A 183 0.82 -6.36 -9.83
C LEU A 183 -0.63 -6.80 -10.05
N TRP A 184 -1.25 -7.38 -9.03
CA TRP A 184 -2.70 -7.57 -9.02
C TRP A 184 -3.40 -6.75 -7.95
N LEU A 185 -4.64 -6.37 -8.26
CA LEU A 185 -5.60 -5.73 -7.37
C LEU A 185 -6.90 -6.52 -7.42
N HIS A 186 -7.56 -6.71 -6.27
CA HIS A 186 -8.91 -7.25 -6.21
C HIS A 186 -9.83 -6.25 -5.52
N LYS A 187 -10.95 -5.97 -6.18
CA LYS A 187 -12.07 -5.19 -5.67
C LYS A 187 -13.31 -6.06 -5.59
N ASP A 188 -13.90 -6.15 -4.40
CA ASP A 188 -15.19 -6.80 -4.21
C ASP A 188 -16.31 -5.74 -4.28
N GLU A 189 -17.21 -5.88 -5.25
CA GLU A 189 -18.41 -5.05 -5.42
C GLU A 189 -19.70 -5.83 -5.08
N CYS A 190 -19.60 -7.03 -4.49
CA CYS A 190 -20.76 -7.82 -4.09
C CYS A 190 -21.54 -7.15 -2.94
N ARG A 191 -22.86 -7.04 -3.09
CA ARG A 191 -23.74 -6.40 -2.08
C ARG A 191 -23.82 -7.18 -0.77
N ILE A 192 -23.57 -8.49 -0.81
CA ILE A 192 -23.72 -9.41 0.33
C ILE A 192 -22.53 -9.32 1.30
N ASN A 193 -21.34 -9.01 0.79
CA ASN A 193 -20.10 -8.91 1.57
C ASN A 193 -19.61 -7.46 1.71
N ALA A 194 -20.44 -6.48 1.37
CA ALA A 194 -20.07 -5.09 1.26
C ALA A 194 -19.60 -4.52 2.61
N ASN A 195 -18.31 -4.63 2.88
CA ASN A 195 -17.62 -3.60 3.62
C ASN A 195 -17.70 -2.35 2.75
N ASP A 196 -18.54 -1.38 3.15
CA ASP A 196 -18.80 -0.05 2.54
C ASP A 196 -17.55 0.78 2.16
N SER A 197 -16.35 0.25 2.37
CA SER A 197 -15.09 0.93 2.12
C SER A 197 -14.78 1.14 0.63
N ASN A 198 -15.37 0.38 -0.31
CA ASN A 198 -15.08 0.46 -1.76
C ASN A 198 -13.56 0.40 -2.07
N LYS A 199 -12.76 -0.24 -1.21
CA LYS A 199 -11.29 -0.33 -1.31
C LYS A 199 -10.87 -1.59 -2.04
N ALA A 200 -9.87 -1.50 -2.91
CA ALA A 200 -9.19 -2.68 -3.43
C ALA A 200 -7.97 -3.04 -2.59
N TYR A 201 -7.68 -4.34 -2.51
CA TYR A 201 -6.45 -4.85 -1.93
C TYR A 201 -5.55 -5.44 -3.00
N SER A 202 -4.26 -5.48 -2.69
CA SER A 202 -3.21 -6.06 -3.55
C SER A 202 -2.50 -7.22 -2.84
N LYS A 203 -1.54 -7.83 -3.53
CA LYS A 203 -0.57 -8.80 -2.99
C LYS A 203 -0.18 -8.50 -1.54
N GLN A 204 -0.21 -9.53 -0.69
CA GLN A 204 0.22 -9.40 0.70
C GLN A 204 1.75 -9.44 0.83
N ILE A 205 2.41 -10.26 -0.01
CA ILE A 205 3.86 -10.27 -0.18
C ILE A 205 4.16 -9.54 -1.49
N PRO A 206 4.49 -8.23 -1.44
CA PRO A 206 4.86 -7.49 -2.63
C PRO A 206 6.24 -7.92 -3.15
N GLU A 207 6.40 -7.80 -4.45
CA GLU A 207 7.69 -7.92 -5.13
C GLU A 207 8.33 -6.53 -5.19
N ILE A 208 9.54 -6.40 -4.65
CA ILE A 208 10.31 -5.16 -4.61
C ILE A 208 11.57 -5.37 -5.46
N CYS A 209 11.79 -4.50 -6.44
CA CYS A 209 12.99 -4.60 -7.25
C CYS A 209 14.22 -4.05 -6.49
N ILE A 210 15.39 -4.58 -6.79
CA ILE A 210 16.65 -3.96 -6.34
C ILE A 210 16.74 -2.54 -6.91
N GLY A 211 17.11 -1.57 -6.07
CA GLY A 211 17.09 -0.15 -6.39
C GLY A 211 15.74 0.54 -6.13
N ASP A 212 14.68 -0.22 -5.79
CA ASP A 212 13.41 0.34 -5.34
C ASP A 212 13.33 0.48 -3.83
N LEU A 213 12.43 1.37 -3.41
CA LEU A 213 12.14 1.57 -2.01
C LEU A 213 10.91 0.77 -1.61
N PHE A 214 10.90 0.34 -0.36
CA PHE A 214 9.71 -0.18 0.29
C PHE A 214 9.44 0.58 1.57
N GLU A 215 8.17 0.62 1.94
CA GLU A 215 7.71 1.34 3.11
C GLU A 215 6.87 0.42 4.00
N PHE A 216 7.16 0.43 5.30
CA PHE A 216 6.37 -0.30 6.29
C PHE A 216 6.14 0.56 7.53
N ALA A 217 5.17 0.18 8.36
CA ALA A 217 4.74 0.99 9.49
C ALA A 217 5.02 0.37 10.86
N ILE A 218 5.57 1.18 11.75
CA ILE A 218 5.60 0.94 13.19
C ILE A 218 4.41 1.66 13.81
N ASN A 219 3.55 0.92 14.50
CA ASN A 219 2.39 1.53 15.13
C ASN A 219 2.77 2.33 16.38
N TRP A 220 2.30 3.57 16.46
CA TRP A 220 2.37 4.37 17.69
C TRP A 220 1.02 4.35 18.42
N TYR A 221 -0.06 4.63 17.70
CA TYR A 221 -1.41 4.69 18.24
C TYR A 221 -2.42 4.07 17.27
N ASN A 222 -3.39 3.32 17.78
CA ASN A 222 -4.53 2.79 17.03
C ASN A 222 -5.72 2.49 17.98
N LEU A 223 -6.73 1.74 17.50
CA LEU A 223 -7.89 1.33 18.31
C LEU A 223 -7.55 0.38 19.48
N LEU A 224 -6.35 -0.23 19.52
CA LEU A 224 -5.82 -1.00 20.66
C LEU A 224 -5.10 -0.09 21.69
N GLY A 225 -5.06 1.22 21.43
CA GLY A 225 -4.46 2.22 22.29
C GLY A 225 -3.04 2.60 21.88
N LEU A 226 -2.33 3.19 22.85
CA LEU A 226 -0.98 3.71 22.70
C LEU A 226 0.06 2.58 22.86
N THR A 227 1.02 2.51 21.95
CA THR A 227 2.13 1.56 21.99
C THR A 227 3.22 2.03 22.95
N ARG A 228 3.73 1.12 23.79
CA ARG A 228 4.90 1.34 24.64
C ARG A 228 6.15 1.25 23.78
N LEU A 229 6.73 2.39 23.40
CA LEU A 229 7.85 2.41 22.46
C LEU A 229 9.10 1.71 23.01
N GLU A 230 9.33 1.77 24.33
CA GLU A 230 10.46 1.05 24.95
C GLU A 230 10.33 -0.48 24.84
N SER A 231 9.12 -0.99 24.59
CA SER A 231 8.88 -2.43 24.40
C SER A 231 9.11 -2.92 22.96
N ILE A 232 9.39 -2.01 22.02
CA ILE A 232 9.60 -2.37 20.62
C ILE A 232 10.94 -3.07 20.47
N GLN A 233 10.89 -4.33 20.04
CA GLN A 233 12.08 -5.14 19.81
C GLN A 233 12.06 -5.76 18.43
N TRP A 234 13.07 -5.45 17.63
CA TRP A 234 13.32 -6.10 16.35
C TRP A 234 13.74 -7.56 16.58
N GLN A 235 13.19 -8.45 15.76
CA GLN A 235 13.54 -9.86 15.79
C GLN A 235 14.45 -10.19 14.61
N PRO A 236 15.30 -11.21 14.73
CA PRO A 236 16.13 -11.68 13.63
C PRO A 236 15.28 -11.97 12.37
N PRO A 237 15.68 -11.44 11.21
CA PRO A 237 14.99 -11.66 9.95
C PRO A 237 15.17 -13.11 9.50
N ILE A 238 14.16 -13.65 8.82
CA ILE A 238 14.22 -14.97 8.18
C ILE A 238 14.33 -14.75 6.68
N ILE A 239 15.39 -15.29 6.09
CA ILE A 239 15.69 -15.18 4.67
C ILE A 239 15.52 -16.56 4.05
N GLN A 240 14.74 -16.63 2.98
CA GLN A 240 14.46 -17.88 2.28
C GLN A 240 14.60 -17.66 0.78
N ASP A 241 14.98 -18.71 0.06
CA ASP A 241 15.04 -18.63 -1.40
C ASP A 241 13.62 -18.60 -1.99
N THR A 242 13.30 -17.56 -2.75
CA THR A 242 11.96 -17.38 -3.33
C THR A 242 11.63 -18.53 -4.29
N LYS A 243 12.61 -19.02 -5.07
CA LYS A 243 12.38 -20.15 -5.98
C LYS A 243 12.13 -21.44 -5.21
N ALA A 244 12.80 -21.64 -4.08
CA ALA A 244 12.55 -22.81 -3.23
C ALA A 244 11.14 -22.78 -2.63
N ILE A 245 10.70 -21.60 -2.16
CA ILE A 245 9.33 -21.39 -1.67
C ILE A 245 8.33 -21.68 -2.78
N LEU A 246 8.50 -21.08 -3.96
CA LEU A 246 7.58 -21.27 -5.08
C LEU A 246 7.57 -22.71 -5.60
N LYS A 247 8.69 -23.43 -5.58
CA LYS A 247 8.74 -24.86 -5.95
C LYS A 247 8.03 -25.76 -4.93
N SER A 248 8.07 -25.40 -3.65
CA SER A 248 7.32 -26.13 -2.60
C SER A 248 5.81 -25.94 -2.70
N ILE A 249 5.36 -24.96 -3.49
CA ILE A 249 3.99 -24.53 -3.68
C ILE A 249 3.56 -25.06 -5.05
N LYS A 250 2.71 -26.09 -5.09
CA LYS A 250 2.16 -26.56 -6.38
C LYS A 250 1.18 -25.49 -6.87
N LEU A 251 1.60 -24.74 -7.88
CA LEU A 251 0.84 -23.64 -8.49
C LEU A 251 -0.35 -24.12 -9.32
N GLU A 252 -0.31 -25.36 -9.79
CA GLU A 252 -1.40 -26.00 -10.51
C GLU A 252 -1.89 -27.20 -9.70
N PRO A 253 -3.17 -27.24 -9.29
CA PRO A 253 -3.77 -28.51 -8.99
C PRO A 253 -3.79 -29.30 -10.30
N ASP A 254 -3.06 -30.41 -10.38
CA ASP A 254 -3.41 -31.49 -11.30
C ASP A 254 -4.85 -31.87 -10.95
N PHE A 255 -5.83 -31.32 -11.66
CA PHE A 255 -7.23 -31.70 -11.52
C PHE A 255 -7.33 -33.14 -12.01
N PRO A 256 -7.45 -34.15 -11.13
CA PRO A 256 -7.80 -35.45 -11.62
C PRO A 256 -9.26 -35.32 -12.08
N ARG A 257 -9.52 -35.51 -13.37
CA ARG A 257 -10.89 -35.68 -13.91
C ARG A 257 -11.65 -36.89 -13.30
N LYS A 258 -11.13 -37.49 -12.22
CA LYS A 258 -11.68 -38.67 -11.57
C LYS A 258 -12.24 -38.28 -10.21
N LYS A 259 -13.50 -38.65 -10.01
CA LYS A 259 -14.26 -38.58 -8.76
C LYS A 259 -13.38 -39.10 -7.61
N ALA A 260 -12.90 -38.20 -6.77
CA ALA A 260 -12.21 -38.55 -5.54
C ALA A 260 -12.87 -37.81 -4.38
N GLU A 261 -13.10 -38.58 -3.33
CA GLU A 261 -13.79 -38.26 -2.08
C GLU A 261 -13.33 -36.93 -1.47
N ASN A 262 -14.27 -36.27 -0.79
CA ASN A 262 -14.19 -34.91 -0.23
C ASN A 262 -12.99 -34.59 0.70
N GLN A 263 -12.09 -35.54 0.94
CA GLN A 263 -10.84 -35.34 1.69
C GLN A 263 -9.75 -34.63 0.85
N GLY A 264 -9.78 -34.74 -0.49
CA GLY A 264 -8.76 -34.16 -1.37
C GLY A 264 -8.80 -32.64 -1.49
N ILE A 265 -9.96 -31.99 -1.24
CA ILE A 265 -10.11 -30.53 -1.36
C ILE A 265 -9.40 -29.81 -0.18
N LYS A 266 -9.47 -30.40 1.02
CA LYS A 266 -8.85 -29.83 2.24
C LYS A 266 -7.32 -29.85 2.20
N GLN A 267 -6.68 -30.82 1.55
CA GLN A 267 -5.22 -30.87 1.40
C GLN A 267 -4.69 -29.93 0.31
N LYS A 268 -5.49 -29.61 -0.72
CA LYS A 268 -5.03 -28.87 -1.93
C LYS A 268 -5.07 -27.35 -1.78
N LEU A 269 -5.97 -26.80 -0.95
CA LEU A 269 -6.00 -25.36 -0.61
C LEU A 269 -4.75 -24.89 0.15
N TYR A 270 -4.08 -25.77 0.91
CA TYR A 270 -2.83 -25.44 1.62
C TYR A 270 -1.63 -25.21 0.68
N MET A 271 -1.73 -25.62 -0.59
CA MET A 271 -0.61 -25.53 -1.53
C MET A 271 -0.59 -24.24 -2.34
N TYR A 272 -1.62 -23.39 -2.26
CA TYR A 272 -1.67 -22.15 -3.02
C TYR A 272 -1.34 -20.95 -2.14
N ASN A 273 -0.42 -20.13 -2.60
CA ASN A 273 0.03 -18.98 -1.86
C ASN A 273 -0.88 -17.77 -2.10
N ILE A 274 -1.99 -17.69 -1.36
CA ILE A 274 -2.92 -16.55 -1.41
C ILE A 274 -2.20 -15.23 -1.05
N SER A 275 -1.06 -15.29 -0.35
CA SER A 275 -0.28 -14.08 -0.07
C SER A 275 0.44 -13.52 -1.33
N ARG A 276 0.63 -14.31 -2.39
CA ARG A 276 1.30 -13.92 -3.65
C ARG A 276 0.36 -13.86 -4.85
N HIS A 277 -0.63 -14.74 -4.89
CA HIS A 277 -1.58 -14.85 -5.99
C HIS A 277 -2.99 -14.48 -5.52
N CYS A 278 -3.80 -13.94 -6.44
CA CYS A 278 -5.18 -13.60 -6.12
C CYS A 278 -6.00 -14.89 -5.95
N GLU A 279 -6.77 -14.98 -4.87
CA GLU A 279 -7.68 -16.07 -4.58
C GLU A 279 -8.74 -16.30 -5.67
N MET A 280 -9.05 -15.29 -6.49
CA MET A 280 -9.99 -15.46 -7.59
C MET A 280 -9.48 -16.42 -8.66
N GLU A 281 -8.16 -16.50 -8.86
CA GLU A 281 -7.52 -17.46 -9.76
C GLU A 281 -7.58 -18.90 -9.22
N LEU A 282 -7.88 -19.10 -7.93
CA LEU A 282 -8.17 -20.42 -7.36
C LEU A 282 -9.64 -20.81 -7.49
N ILE A 283 -10.53 -19.85 -7.29
CA ILE A 283 -11.97 -20.08 -7.23
C ILE A 283 -12.50 -20.34 -8.63
N GLN A 284 -11.96 -19.63 -9.62
CA GLN A 284 -12.39 -19.69 -11.01
C GLN A 284 -11.45 -20.58 -11.82
N ASN A 285 -11.99 -21.66 -12.37
CA ASN A 285 -11.21 -22.62 -13.17
C ASN A 285 -11.11 -22.21 -14.64
N ASP A 286 -12.14 -21.55 -15.17
CA ASP A 286 -12.25 -21.20 -16.58
C ASP A 286 -12.49 -19.71 -16.76
N TRP A 287 -11.54 -19.04 -17.43
CA TRP A 287 -11.64 -17.64 -17.81
C TRP A 287 -12.06 -17.55 -19.28
N TYR A 288 -13.16 -16.84 -19.54
CA TYR A 288 -13.70 -16.63 -20.87
C TYR A 288 -13.38 -15.21 -21.33
N ASP A 289 -12.97 -15.07 -22.58
CA ASP A 289 -12.74 -13.75 -23.16
C ASP A 289 -14.05 -12.95 -23.20
N ALA A 290 -13.97 -11.67 -22.78
CA ALA A 290 -15.06 -10.70 -22.77
C ALA A 290 -15.94 -10.73 -24.02
N ARG A 291 -15.30 -10.98 -25.17
CA ARG A 291 -15.91 -10.95 -26.49
C ARG A 291 -16.98 -12.02 -26.69
N TYR A 292 -16.90 -13.11 -25.93
CA TYR A 292 -17.87 -14.21 -25.99
C TYR A 292 -18.98 -14.09 -24.94
N TYR A 293 -18.93 -13.07 -24.09
CA TYR A 293 -19.94 -12.86 -23.06
C TYR A 293 -21.15 -12.13 -23.64
N SER A 294 -22.27 -12.85 -23.74
CA SER A 294 -23.48 -12.44 -24.48
C SER A 294 -24.38 -11.43 -23.77
N LYS A 295 -24.10 -11.08 -22.50
CA LYS A 295 -24.78 -9.98 -21.79
C LYS A 295 -24.17 -8.63 -22.16
N SER A 296 -24.51 -8.16 -23.36
CA SER A 296 -24.07 -6.87 -23.95
C SER A 296 -24.48 -5.61 -23.17
N ASN A 297 -25.45 -5.70 -22.26
CA ASN A 297 -25.95 -4.55 -21.49
C ASN A 297 -25.07 -4.17 -20.28
N VAL A 298 -24.07 -4.98 -19.93
CA VAL A 298 -23.02 -4.56 -18.99
C VAL A 298 -21.85 -4.09 -19.85
N SER A 299 -21.94 -2.88 -20.39
CA SER A 299 -20.86 -2.27 -21.17
C SER A 299 -19.66 -2.02 -20.26
N PHE A 300 -18.80 -3.01 -20.19
CA PHE A 300 -17.51 -3.00 -19.53
C PHE A 300 -16.50 -2.24 -20.41
N ASP A 301 -16.76 -0.96 -20.67
CA ASP A 301 -15.77 -0.08 -21.30
C ASP A 301 -14.72 0.28 -20.23
N TYR A 302 -13.48 -0.18 -20.40
CA TYR A 302 -12.39 0.11 -19.47
C TYR A 302 -11.25 0.92 -20.11
N ASN A 303 -11.53 1.62 -21.21
CA ASN A 303 -10.64 2.68 -21.71
C ASN A 303 -10.66 3.94 -20.80
N HIS A 304 -11.33 3.87 -19.65
CA HIS A 304 -11.41 4.94 -18.67
C HIS A 304 -10.05 5.35 -18.09
N PHE A 305 -9.07 4.46 -18.09
CA PHE A 305 -7.73 4.76 -17.57
C PHE A 305 -6.74 5.23 -18.64
N GLU A 306 -7.18 5.34 -19.90
CA GLU A 306 -6.39 6.04 -20.92
C GLU A 306 -6.24 7.52 -20.55
N PRO A 307 -5.06 8.13 -20.78
CA PRO A 307 -3.91 7.57 -21.52
C PRO A 307 -2.91 6.75 -20.68
N PHE A 308 -3.07 6.69 -19.36
CA PHE A 308 -2.05 6.15 -18.45
C PHE A 308 -1.96 4.62 -18.48
N LEU A 309 -3.10 3.93 -18.44
CA LEU A 309 -3.21 2.48 -18.50
C LEU A 309 -3.98 2.06 -19.75
N LYS A 310 -3.34 1.21 -20.57
CA LYS A 310 -3.96 0.63 -21.76
C LYS A 310 -4.47 -0.77 -21.45
N LEU A 311 -5.74 -1.03 -21.70
CA LEU A 311 -6.32 -2.37 -21.58
C LEU A 311 -5.73 -3.30 -22.65
N ILE A 312 -5.18 -4.43 -22.21
CA ILE A 312 -4.66 -5.50 -23.07
C ILE A 312 -5.68 -6.61 -23.23
N LYS A 313 -6.28 -7.05 -22.12
CA LYS A 313 -7.12 -8.24 -22.06
C LYS A 313 -8.23 -8.04 -21.04
N ALA A 314 -9.43 -8.53 -21.36
CA ALA A 314 -10.56 -8.59 -20.46
C ALA A 314 -11.13 -10.01 -20.48
N GLU A 315 -11.25 -10.62 -19.31
CA GLU A 315 -11.72 -11.98 -19.12
C GLU A 315 -12.77 -12.02 -18.02
N PHE A 316 -13.67 -13.00 -18.09
CA PHE A 316 -14.75 -13.18 -17.15
C PHE A 316 -14.86 -14.64 -16.73
N ALA A 317 -15.28 -14.85 -15.49
CA ALA A 317 -15.58 -16.16 -14.96
C ALA A 317 -16.80 -16.10 -14.03
N GLY A 318 -17.46 -17.24 -13.83
CA GLY A 318 -18.62 -17.37 -12.95
C GLY A 318 -19.98 -17.13 -13.62
N VAL A 319 -21.01 -17.80 -13.08
CA VAL A 319 -22.42 -17.74 -13.55
C VAL A 319 -23.26 -16.84 -12.63
N ASP A 320 -23.22 -17.09 -11.32
CA ASP A 320 -24.01 -16.35 -10.31
C ASP A 320 -23.25 -15.13 -9.77
N VAL A 321 -21.96 -15.30 -9.47
CA VAL A 321 -21.03 -14.20 -9.17
C VAL A 321 -20.12 -14.05 -10.37
N ILE A 322 -20.24 -12.93 -11.07
CA ILE A 322 -19.41 -12.60 -12.22
C ILE A 322 -18.11 -11.98 -11.70
N VAL A 323 -17.00 -12.62 -12.01
CA VAL A 323 -15.67 -12.13 -11.72
C VAL A 323 -15.06 -11.65 -13.01
N ALA A 324 -14.68 -10.39 -13.06
CA ALA A 324 -14.01 -9.80 -14.21
C ALA A 324 -12.52 -9.64 -13.92
N LYS A 325 -11.68 -10.01 -14.89
CA LYS A 325 -10.22 -9.89 -14.85
C LYS A 325 -9.77 -9.00 -16.00
N TYR A 326 -9.25 -7.83 -15.66
CA TYR A 326 -8.72 -6.85 -16.60
C TYR A 326 -7.20 -6.81 -16.50
N THR A 327 -6.52 -6.96 -17.63
CA THR A 327 -5.07 -6.82 -17.72
C THR A 327 -4.75 -5.51 -18.41
N PHE A 328 -4.15 -4.58 -17.69
CA PHE A 328 -3.69 -3.30 -18.20
C PHE A 328 -2.16 -3.27 -18.32
N LYS A 329 -1.66 -2.48 -19.27
CA LYS A 329 -0.26 -2.08 -19.37
C LYS A 329 -0.12 -0.62 -19.01
N ALA A 330 0.86 -0.28 -18.18
CA ALA A 330 1.26 1.10 -17.97
C ALA A 330 1.95 1.66 -19.23
N VAL A 331 1.43 2.76 -19.78
CA VAL A 331 1.91 3.33 -21.06
C VAL A 331 2.44 4.75 -20.90
N LYS A 332 1.79 5.58 -20.09
CA LYS A 332 2.15 6.99 -19.90
C LYS A 332 2.32 7.27 -18.41
N GLU A 333 3.32 8.08 -18.07
CA GLU A 333 3.54 8.57 -16.71
C GLU A 333 2.40 9.48 -16.23
N GLY A 334 2.24 9.56 -14.92
CA GLY A 334 1.26 10.42 -14.26
C GLY A 334 0.30 9.65 -13.35
N ILE A 335 -0.66 10.38 -12.79
CA ILE A 335 -1.66 9.83 -11.87
C ILE A 335 -2.83 9.27 -12.67
N VAL A 336 -3.15 7.99 -12.45
CA VAL A 336 -4.32 7.35 -13.07
C VAL A 336 -5.59 7.91 -12.44
N LEU A 337 -6.25 8.81 -13.18
CA LEU A 337 -7.51 9.40 -12.76
C LEU A 337 -8.60 8.34 -12.63
N ASP A 338 -9.54 8.60 -11.71
CA ASP A 338 -10.65 7.71 -11.37
C ASP A 338 -10.25 6.32 -10.83
N ALA A 339 -8.95 6.03 -10.65
CA ALA A 339 -8.50 4.78 -10.03
C ALA A 339 -9.07 4.63 -8.61
N ILE A 340 -9.16 5.71 -7.82
CA ILE A 340 -9.77 5.66 -6.49
C ILE A 340 -11.25 5.30 -6.56
N SER A 341 -12.04 5.91 -7.45
CA SER A 341 -13.48 5.67 -7.51
C SER A 341 -13.81 4.31 -8.13
N ARG A 342 -13.06 3.90 -9.16
CA ARG A 342 -13.32 2.68 -9.94
C ARG A 342 -12.59 1.46 -9.40
N LEU A 343 -11.31 1.60 -9.06
CA LEU A 343 -10.48 0.52 -8.52
C LEU A 343 -10.43 0.53 -7.00
N GLY A 344 -10.79 1.60 -6.31
CA GLY A 344 -10.70 1.68 -4.86
C GLY A 344 -9.30 1.99 -4.33
N ILE A 345 -8.32 2.26 -5.20
CA ILE A 345 -6.93 2.60 -4.82
C ILE A 345 -6.32 3.56 -5.83
N LEU A 346 -5.45 4.47 -5.37
CA LEU A 346 -4.73 5.39 -6.26
C LEU A 346 -3.58 4.65 -6.95
N ILE A 347 -3.42 4.88 -8.26
CA ILE A 347 -2.32 4.34 -9.05
C ILE A 347 -1.53 5.51 -9.65
N GLU A 348 -0.22 5.43 -9.52
CA GLU A 348 0.74 6.39 -10.07
C GLU A 348 1.72 5.65 -10.98
N VAL A 349 1.78 6.09 -12.24
CA VAL A 349 2.71 5.55 -13.23
C VAL A 349 3.93 6.46 -13.28
N LYS A 350 5.10 5.88 -13.06
CA LYS A 350 6.41 6.51 -13.09
C LYS A 350 7.17 6.15 -14.37
N LEU A 351 8.21 6.90 -14.68
CA LEU A 351 9.11 6.56 -15.79
C LEU A 351 9.82 5.24 -15.52
N LYS A 352 10.33 4.63 -16.59
CA LYS A 352 10.98 3.31 -16.52
C LYS A 352 12.21 3.28 -15.60
N GLU A 353 12.92 4.40 -15.49
CA GLU A 353 14.17 4.51 -14.72
C GLU A 353 13.97 5.10 -13.32
N GLU A 354 12.77 5.59 -13.02
CA GLU A 354 12.48 6.18 -11.72
C GLU A 354 12.36 5.11 -10.63
N VAL A 355 12.79 5.48 -9.43
CA VAL A 355 12.65 4.68 -8.21
C VAL A 355 11.19 4.72 -7.76
N ILE A 356 10.59 3.55 -7.54
CA ILE A 356 9.22 3.45 -6.99
C ILE A 356 9.27 3.06 -5.52
N THR A 357 8.20 3.40 -4.78
CA THR A 357 8.06 3.06 -3.36
C THR A 357 6.75 2.35 -3.09
N ASN A 358 6.80 1.05 -2.80
CA ASN A 358 5.62 0.26 -2.50
C ASN A 358 5.47 -0.06 -1.01
N GLU A 359 4.21 -0.17 -0.57
CA GLU A 359 3.88 -0.51 0.82
C GLU A 359 4.05 -2.03 1.06
N VAL A 360 4.77 -2.37 2.13
CA VAL A 360 4.82 -3.73 2.68
C VAL A 360 3.87 -3.79 3.87
N LYS A 361 2.77 -4.50 3.69
CA LYS A 361 1.70 -4.63 4.69
C LYS A 361 2.11 -5.58 5.81
N ARG A 362 1.54 -5.37 6.99
CA ARG A 362 1.56 -6.39 8.04
C ARG A 362 0.86 -7.66 7.57
N MET A 363 1.50 -8.79 7.78
CA MET A 363 0.95 -10.11 7.51
C MET A 363 -0.35 -10.31 8.30
N GLY A 364 -1.35 -10.86 7.64
CA GLY A 364 -2.71 -11.02 8.15
C GLY A 364 -3.68 -9.88 7.78
N LEU A 365 -3.19 -8.74 7.30
CA LEU A 365 -4.04 -7.63 6.86
C LEU A 365 -4.19 -7.60 5.33
N LEU A 366 -5.43 -7.41 4.86
CA LEU A 366 -5.72 -7.07 3.46
C LEU A 366 -5.37 -5.60 3.16
N PHE A 367 -5.70 -4.73 4.13
CA PHE A 367 -5.44 -3.30 4.09
C PHE A 367 -4.60 -2.91 5.31
N ASP A 368 -3.51 -2.19 5.09
CA ASP A 368 -2.68 -1.66 6.17
C ASP A 368 -2.77 -0.12 6.23
N ARG A 369 -2.01 0.61 5.43
CA ARG A 369 -2.10 2.07 5.29
C ARG A 369 -2.76 2.54 4.00
N HIS A 370 -2.96 1.62 3.05
CA HIS A 370 -3.67 1.87 1.79
C HIS A 370 -2.97 2.98 0.99
N LYS A 371 -1.63 2.86 0.89
CA LYS A 371 -0.78 3.77 0.13
C LYS A 371 -1.11 3.67 -1.38
N PRO A 372 -0.96 4.76 -2.15
CA PRO A 372 -0.97 4.68 -3.60
C PRO A 372 0.01 3.62 -4.11
N VAL A 373 -0.43 2.88 -5.12
CA VAL A 373 0.40 1.91 -5.83
C VAL A 373 1.24 2.65 -6.85
N GLN A 374 2.55 2.41 -6.84
CA GLN A 374 3.45 2.93 -7.85
C GLN A 374 3.90 1.81 -8.80
N MET A 375 3.91 2.12 -10.09
CA MET A 375 4.36 1.23 -11.16
C MET A 375 5.09 2.02 -12.23
N ARG A 376 5.87 1.34 -13.06
CA ARG A 376 6.62 1.97 -14.15
C ARG A 376 5.94 1.77 -15.50
N ILE A 377 6.26 2.64 -16.45
CA ILE A 377 5.90 2.41 -17.87
C ILE A 377 6.40 1.03 -18.32
N GLY A 378 5.48 0.23 -18.84
CA GLY A 378 5.73 -1.13 -19.29
C GLY A 378 5.24 -2.22 -18.35
N ASP A 379 5.03 -1.91 -17.06
CA ASP A 379 4.51 -2.86 -16.07
C ASP A 379 3.05 -3.27 -16.38
N ILE A 380 2.64 -4.39 -15.79
CA ILE A 380 1.31 -4.97 -15.95
C ILE A 380 0.53 -4.85 -14.65
N LEU A 381 -0.72 -4.40 -14.79
CA LEU A 381 -1.70 -4.38 -13.73
C LEU A 381 -2.82 -5.36 -14.06
N VAL A 382 -3.05 -6.33 -13.19
CA VAL A 382 -4.17 -7.27 -13.27
C VAL A 382 -5.22 -6.88 -12.24
N VAL A 383 -6.40 -6.46 -12.68
CA VAL A 383 -7.50 -6.06 -11.81
C VAL A 383 -8.57 -7.14 -11.83
N PHE A 384 -8.88 -7.68 -10.67
CA PHE A 384 -10.03 -8.53 -10.42
C PHE A 384 -11.16 -7.68 -9.85
N ILE A 385 -12.36 -7.80 -10.41
CA ILE A 385 -13.58 -7.18 -9.90
C ILE A 385 -14.64 -8.26 -9.75
N SER A 386 -15.05 -8.53 -8.51
CA SER A 386 -16.12 -9.49 -8.22
C SER A 386 -17.45 -8.76 -8.11
N ARG A 387 -18.45 -9.21 -8.88
CA ARG A 387 -19.81 -8.65 -8.92
C ARG A 387 -20.82 -9.78 -8.78
N GLY A 388 -21.66 -9.74 -7.76
CA GLY A 388 -22.70 -10.75 -7.55
C GLY A 388 -23.53 -10.46 -6.30
N GLY A 389 -24.82 -10.77 -6.37
CA GLY A 389 -25.83 -10.38 -5.38
C GLY A 389 -27.05 -9.77 -6.04
#